data_AF-W6MC65-F1
#
_entry.id   AF-W6MC65-F1
#
_cell.length_a   1.000
_cell.length_b   1.000
_cell.length_c   1.000
_cell.angle_alpha   90.00
_cell.angle_beta   90.00
_cell.angle_gamma   90.00
#
_symmetry.space_group_name_H-M   'P 1'
#
loop_
_entity.id
_entity.type
_entity.pdbx_description
1 polymer ?
#
loop_
_entity_poly.entity_id
_entity_poly.type
_entity_poly.pdbx_seq_one_letter_code
_entity_poly.pdbx_strand_id
1 'polypeptide(L)'
;MMRKAKIILGLAIAALSSPSVIIAATDNLFIAGINPDQRPANTPIILEAFKDQAWYAKALTGVTQPYPNSLRFLDDQGNWYTPFNRPGMTGRYDIRGWHRSSN
;
A
#
# COMPACT_ATOMS: atom_id res chain seq x y z
N MET A 1 -35.26 8.27 56.02
CA MET A 1 -35.17 9.61 56.66
C MET A 1 -33.88 10.27 56.22
N MET A 2 -34.01 11.38 55.48
CA MET A 2 -32.94 12.16 54.87
C MET A 2 -31.90 12.60 55.91
N ARG A 3 -30.62 12.74 55.52
CA ARG A 3 -29.91 14.04 55.57
C ARG A 3 -28.42 13.95 55.16
N LYS A 4 -28.14 14.72 54.12
CA LYS A 4 -27.00 15.65 53.94
C LYS A 4 -25.69 15.09 53.38
N ALA A 5 -25.54 15.35 52.08
CA ALA A 5 -24.29 15.50 51.37
C ALA A 5 -23.31 16.43 52.12
N LYS A 6 -22.05 16.04 52.17
CA LYS A 6 -20.92 16.95 52.42
C LYS A 6 -19.98 16.85 51.23
N ILE A 7 -20.16 17.78 50.30
CA ILE A 7 -19.17 18.12 49.29
C ILE A 7 -18.08 18.88 50.04
N ILE A 8 -16.90 18.27 50.20
CA ILE A 8 -15.70 19.00 50.57
C ILE A 8 -14.79 19.00 49.35
N LEU A 9 -14.82 20.16 48.72
CA LEU A 9 -13.93 20.66 47.70
C LEU A 9 -12.50 20.74 48.28
N GLY A 10 -11.66 19.78 47.91
CA GLY A 10 -10.23 19.76 48.24
C GLY A 10 -9.41 19.95 46.96
N LEU A 11 -9.03 21.20 46.71
CA LEU A 11 -8.17 21.65 45.62
C LEU A 11 -6.78 20.99 45.74
N ALA A 12 -6.46 20.04 44.87
CA ALA A 12 -5.11 19.57 44.65
C ALA A 12 -4.72 19.87 43.19
N ILE A 13 -4.15 21.05 42.98
CA ILE A 13 -3.47 21.39 41.73
C ILE A 13 -2.14 20.62 41.75
N ALA A 14 -2.16 19.39 41.23
CA ALA A 14 -0.94 18.69 40.89
C ALA A 14 -0.37 19.40 39.66
N ALA A 15 0.75 20.10 39.85
CA ALA A 15 1.49 20.72 38.76
C ALA A 15 1.90 19.65 37.74
N LEU A 16 1.30 19.73 36.55
CA LEU A 16 1.72 18.99 35.37
C LEU A 16 3.12 19.47 34.95
N SER A 17 4.17 18.81 35.41
CA SER A 17 5.48 18.92 34.77
C SER A 17 5.62 17.77 33.77
N SER A 18 5.03 17.94 32.59
CA SER A 18 5.33 17.07 31.46
C SER A 18 6.79 17.32 31.05
N PRO A 19 7.67 16.31 30.99
CA PRO A 19 8.98 16.50 30.38
C PRO A 19 8.79 16.80 28.90
N SER A 20 9.28 17.96 28.45
CA SER A 20 9.37 18.28 27.03
C SER A 20 10.29 17.28 26.37
N VAL A 21 9.74 16.35 25.58
CA VAL A 21 10.53 15.50 24.69
C VAL A 21 11.04 16.39 23.56
N ILE A 22 12.34 16.69 23.56
CA ILE A 22 13.01 17.25 22.40
C ILE A 22 13.17 16.09 21.40
N ILE A 23 12.23 15.96 20.48
CA ILE A 23 12.44 15.12 19.30
C ILE A 23 13.43 15.89 18.43
N ALA A 24 14.70 15.48 18.45
CA ALA A 24 15.66 15.92 17.45
C ALA A 24 15.18 15.39 16.10
N ALA A 25 14.60 16.28 15.30
CA ALA A 25 14.33 16.01 13.90
C ALA A 25 15.68 15.91 13.18
N THR A 26 16.22 14.70 13.06
CA THR A 26 17.28 14.42 12.09
C THR A 26 16.61 14.32 10.72
N ASP A 27 16.34 15.50 10.13
CA ASP A 27 16.06 15.65 8.71
C ASP A 27 17.34 15.39 7.92
N ASN A 28 17.76 14.12 7.87
CA ASN A 28 18.53 13.66 6.73
C ASN A 28 17.52 13.29 5.65
N LEU A 29 17.00 14.31 4.96
CA LEU A 29 16.30 14.11 3.69
C LEU A 29 17.24 13.30 2.79
N PHE A 30 17.00 12.00 2.69
CA PHE A 30 17.79 11.11 1.85
C PHE A 30 17.50 11.45 0.39
N ILE A 31 18.30 12.36 -0.18
CA ILE A 31 18.27 12.68 -1.60
C ILE A 31 19.08 11.61 -2.32
N ALA A 32 18.39 10.67 -2.97
CA ALA A 32 18.99 9.61 -3.76
C ALA A 32 19.56 10.17 -5.08
N GLY A 33 20.70 10.87 -4.99
CA GLY A 33 21.43 11.42 -6.14
C GLY A 33 21.11 12.88 -6.46
N ILE A 34 22.16 13.63 -6.82
CA ILE A 34 22.09 15.03 -7.24
C ILE A 34 22.47 15.24 -8.72
N ASN A 35 22.96 14.20 -9.38
CA ASN A 35 23.35 14.20 -10.79
C ASN A 35 22.29 13.42 -11.60
N PRO A 36 21.48 14.08 -12.44
CA PRO A 36 20.34 13.43 -13.10
C PRO A 36 20.74 12.41 -14.17
N ASP A 37 21.96 12.51 -14.70
CA ASP A 37 22.54 11.60 -15.69
C ASP A 37 23.18 10.35 -15.06
N GLN A 38 23.29 10.29 -13.73
CA GLN A 38 23.95 9.21 -13.02
C GLN A 38 22.98 8.49 -12.09
N ARG A 39 22.91 7.15 -12.23
CA ARG A 39 22.28 6.32 -11.21
C ARG A 39 23.20 6.25 -9.98
N PRO A 40 22.74 6.56 -8.75
CA PRO A 40 23.58 6.45 -7.56
C PRO A 40 24.04 5.02 -7.34
N ALA A 41 25.32 4.84 -7.01
CA ALA A 41 25.97 3.53 -6.92
C ALA A 41 25.30 2.57 -5.91
N ASN A 42 24.78 3.10 -4.81
CA ASN A 42 24.17 2.31 -3.73
C ASN A 42 22.63 2.20 -3.87
N THR A 43 22.07 2.51 -5.04
CA THR A 43 20.63 2.39 -5.25
C THR A 43 20.23 0.91 -5.36
N PRO A 44 19.27 0.42 -4.57
CA PRO A 44 18.74 -0.92 -4.73
C PRO A 44 18.30 -1.20 -6.17
N ILE A 45 18.52 -2.42 -6.63
CA ILE A 45 18.13 -2.87 -7.97
C ILE A 45 17.19 -4.06 -7.80
N ILE A 46 16.09 -4.05 -8.56
CA ILE A 46 15.19 -5.20 -8.68
C ILE A 46 15.74 -6.07 -9.81
N LEU A 47 16.23 -7.27 -9.47
CA LEU A 47 16.80 -8.20 -10.46
C LEU A 47 15.71 -9.02 -11.17
N GLU A 48 14.61 -9.30 -10.47
CA GLU A 48 13.52 -10.12 -10.98
C GLU A 48 12.17 -9.63 -10.44
N ALA A 49 11.14 -9.71 -11.29
CA ALA A 49 9.75 -9.51 -10.87
C ALA A 49 9.15 -10.86 -10.50
N PHE A 50 9.03 -11.11 -9.20
CA PHE A 50 8.46 -12.36 -8.69
C PHE A 50 6.97 -12.47 -9.03
N LYS A 51 6.57 -13.59 -9.65
CA LYS A 51 5.18 -13.88 -10.06
C LYS A 51 4.77 -15.24 -9.52
N ASP A 52 4.02 -15.22 -8.43
CA ASP A 52 3.49 -16.43 -7.82
C ASP A 52 2.18 -16.89 -8.47
N GLN A 53 1.64 -18.00 -8.00
CA GLN A 53 0.37 -18.53 -8.49
C GLN A 53 -0.79 -17.55 -8.30
N ALA A 54 -0.79 -16.76 -7.22
CA ALA A 54 -1.82 -15.74 -6.98
C ALA A 54 -1.75 -14.61 -8.02
N TRP A 55 -0.54 -14.21 -8.41
CA TRP A 55 -0.32 -13.24 -9.48
C TRP A 55 -0.88 -13.75 -10.80
N TYR A 56 -0.58 -14.99 -11.19
CA TYR A 56 -1.11 -15.57 -12.42
C TYR A 56 -2.63 -15.75 -12.39
N ALA A 57 -3.19 -16.23 -11.27
CA ALA A 57 -4.63 -16.36 -11.10
C ALA A 57 -5.33 -15.01 -11.29
N LYS A 58 -4.77 -13.94 -10.71
CA LYS A 58 -5.26 -12.58 -10.91
C LYS A 58 -5.09 -12.13 -12.36
N ALA A 59 -3.90 -12.27 -12.94
CA ALA A 59 -3.62 -11.81 -14.30
C ALA A 59 -4.49 -12.50 -15.37
N LEU A 60 -4.92 -13.73 -15.10
CA LEU A 60 -5.76 -14.56 -15.97
C LEU A 60 -7.26 -14.48 -15.63
N THR A 61 -7.70 -13.56 -14.75
CA THR A 61 -9.12 -13.32 -14.42
C THR A 61 -9.99 -13.26 -15.69
N GLY A 62 -11.04 -14.08 -15.77
CA GLY A 62 -11.96 -14.09 -16.92
C GLY A 62 -11.40 -14.71 -18.21
N VAL A 63 -10.22 -15.35 -18.19
CA VAL A 63 -9.69 -16.12 -19.31
C VAL A 63 -9.90 -17.60 -19.02
N THR A 64 -10.54 -18.30 -19.95
CA THR A 64 -10.78 -19.74 -19.85
C THR A 64 -9.65 -20.52 -20.49
N GLN A 65 -9.39 -21.72 -19.96
CA GLN A 65 -8.43 -22.64 -20.56
C GLN A 65 -8.98 -23.25 -21.86
N PRO A 66 -8.11 -23.63 -22.83
CA PRO A 66 -6.66 -23.44 -22.81
C PRO A 66 -6.28 -21.97 -22.97
N TYR A 67 -5.26 -21.52 -22.22
CA TYR A 67 -4.83 -20.14 -22.32
C TYR A 67 -4.22 -19.86 -23.69
N PRO A 68 -4.63 -18.77 -24.38
CA PRO A 68 -4.13 -18.47 -25.70
C PRO A 68 -2.64 -18.12 -25.65
N ASN A 69 -1.87 -18.59 -26.65
CA ASN A 69 -0.43 -18.35 -26.76
C ASN A 69 -0.05 -16.87 -26.74
N SER A 70 -0.96 -15.98 -27.17
CA SER A 70 -0.76 -14.54 -27.12
C SER A 70 -0.61 -13.97 -25.70
N LEU A 71 -0.97 -14.72 -24.65
CA LEU A 71 -0.79 -14.29 -23.25
C LEU A 71 0.56 -14.70 -22.64
N ARG A 72 1.44 -15.37 -23.39
CA ARG A 72 2.78 -15.75 -22.89
C ARG A 72 3.64 -14.55 -22.49
N PHE A 73 3.33 -13.34 -22.96
CA PHE A 73 4.03 -12.13 -22.50
C PHE A 73 3.91 -11.92 -20.97
N LEU A 74 2.93 -12.54 -20.29
CA LEU A 74 2.82 -12.49 -18.83
C LEU A 74 4.07 -13.09 -18.15
N ASP A 75 4.75 -14.03 -18.79
CA ASP A 75 5.99 -14.64 -18.29
C ASP A 75 7.18 -13.67 -18.36
N ASP A 76 7.16 -12.73 -19.29
CA ASP A 76 8.20 -11.71 -19.46
C ASP A 76 7.82 -10.35 -18.83
N GLN A 77 6.58 -10.23 -18.34
CA GLN A 77 6.08 -9.00 -17.74
C GLN A 77 6.79 -8.70 -16.41
N GLY A 78 7.41 -7.51 -16.35
CA GLY A 78 7.95 -6.94 -15.11
C GLY A 78 6.91 -6.22 -14.26
N ASN A 79 7.36 -5.50 -13.22
CA ASN A 79 6.50 -4.79 -12.26
C ASN A 79 5.92 -3.45 -12.76
N TRP A 80 5.93 -3.22 -14.08
CA TRP A 80 5.38 -2.00 -14.68
C TRP A 80 3.86 -2.07 -14.75
N TYR A 81 3.22 -0.90 -14.81
CA TYR A 81 1.78 -0.84 -15.04
C TYR A 81 1.43 -1.38 -16.42
N THR A 82 0.39 -2.20 -16.49
CA THR A 82 -0.16 -2.74 -17.73
C THR A 82 -1.68 -2.80 -17.64
N PRO A 83 -2.43 -2.45 -18.71
CA PRO A 83 -3.88 -2.57 -18.70
C PRO A 83 -4.35 -4.02 -18.85
N PHE A 84 -3.48 -4.96 -19.21
CA PHE A 84 -3.89 -6.34 -19.52
C PHE A 84 -4.24 -7.18 -18.28
N ASN A 85 -3.60 -6.92 -17.14
CA ASN A 85 -3.79 -7.70 -15.91
C ASN A 85 -4.42 -6.88 -14.77
N ARG A 86 -5.07 -5.76 -15.12
CA ARG A 86 -5.74 -4.84 -14.18
C ARG A 86 -7.22 -4.75 -14.51
N PRO A 87 -8.09 -4.48 -13.52
CA PRO A 87 -9.47 -4.10 -13.76
C PRO A 87 -9.55 -2.87 -14.66
N GLY A 88 -10.40 -2.93 -15.68
CA GLY A 88 -10.67 -1.83 -16.60
C GLY A 88 -12.00 -1.13 -16.31
N MET A 89 -12.77 -0.86 -17.36
CA MET A 89 -14.12 -0.30 -17.24
C MET A 89 -15.11 -1.30 -16.59
N THR A 90 -16.15 -0.77 -15.96
CA THR A 90 -17.22 -1.55 -15.31
C THR A 90 -18.40 -1.85 -16.25
N GLY A 91 -19.34 -2.67 -15.79
CA GLY A 91 -20.62 -2.89 -16.48
C GLY A 91 -20.45 -3.63 -17.82
N ARG A 92 -21.10 -3.14 -18.88
CA ARG A 92 -21.07 -3.78 -20.22
C ARG A 92 -19.66 -3.88 -20.83
N TYR A 93 -18.70 -3.13 -20.30
CA TYR A 93 -17.31 -3.12 -20.76
C TYR A 93 -16.37 -3.95 -19.87
N ASP A 94 -16.88 -4.54 -18.80
CA ASP A 94 -16.11 -5.48 -17.96
C ASP A 94 -16.10 -6.87 -18.60
N ILE A 95 -15.48 -6.96 -19.78
CA ILE A 95 -15.46 -8.17 -20.62
C ILE A 95 -14.74 -9.34 -19.95
N ARG A 96 -13.92 -9.07 -18.93
CA ARG A 96 -13.19 -10.09 -18.14
C ARG A 96 -13.81 -10.32 -16.75
N GLY A 97 -14.90 -9.63 -16.41
CA GLY A 97 -15.63 -9.84 -15.16
C GLY A 97 -14.86 -9.47 -13.89
N TRP A 98 -13.93 -8.52 -13.97
CA TRP A 98 -13.12 -8.07 -12.84
C TRP A 98 -13.92 -7.50 -11.67
N HIS A 99 -15.12 -6.97 -11.94
CA HIS A 99 -15.98 -6.30 -10.97
C HIS A 99 -17.22 -7.12 -10.61
N ARG A 100 -17.26 -8.41 -10.97
CA ARG A 100 -18.34 -9.29 -10.54
C ARG A 100 -18.20 -9.57 -9.05
N SER A 101 -19.24 -9.28 -8.28
CA SER A 101 -19.36 -9.78 -6.91
C SER A 101 -19.42 -11.30 -6.95
N SER A 102 -18.54 -11.97 -6.20
CA SER A 102 -18.69 -13.39 -5.91
C SER A 102 -19.96 -13.57 -5.07
N ASN A 103 -21.02 -14.10 -5.67
CA ASN A 103 -22.15 -14.65 -4.92
C ASN A 103 -21.79 -16.03 -4.37
#